data_AF-A0A9D7I5V7-F1
#
_entry.id   AF-A0A9D7I5V7-F1
#
_cell.length_a   1.000
_cell.length_b   1.000
_cell.length_c   1.000
_cell.angle_alpha   90.00
_cell.angle_beta   90.00
_cell.angle_gamma   90.00
#
_symmetry.space_group_name_H-M   'P 1'
#
loop_
_entity.id
_entity.type
_entity.pdbx_description
1 polymer ?
#
loop_
_entity_poly.entity_id
_entity_poly.type
_entity_poly.pdbx_seq_one_letter_code
_entity_poly.pdbx_strand_id
1 'polypeptide(L)'
;MENTDKQISRLFSLRNQYGKKASAEKIHLLNSINERFPTGKKGILAHYDVLLFLIAYPDNKTIYTLAIKSLRKLEKHVSNKEALQYSLYNSGVTKSSVCAAFSFEIVKWLRLNHPRDIRLVSFEAADEQIRSILAVVMQKVETEKMQESKAAWRTWIENSLQEGEDLLEGFINIFENSTLRPEVKDELWNTIGINTEIDFSSHCSLSGNLVKTYYHRSIVRKLPKQIEFKPKKVKLSTAEAEQIIDSSRMILIRQLREIDPISFTYPDGVTYYHLQRGYSIALMNMIPTRQVPNDCYLGYTVFKNGLPVAYAGSWIMFDSSRIGLNVYPYYRGGESQYIFQLALQVHAKVFGLKRFTVDAYQIGKENYDGIQSGAFWVYYKAGFRPIEKIQKELAVAEEVKIKKTIGYRSPISVLKKLADSRMELILNKNALPFDAVDLSDIYAAILKKQYKNNRMLAEKGKVKKLATILGIKDSNGASMNYILKNWALLLLYKESELQNNRLLKKELNQLLKLKATGRENEYIAAMNKAKAFRKYLQEIYNECL
;
A
#
# COMPACT_ATOMS: atom_id res chain seq x y z
N MET A 1 -38.66 -25.29 -4.67
CA MET A 1 -37.30 -24.84 -5.02
C MET A 1 -36.96 -23.63 -4.16
N GLU A 2 -35.89 -23.67 -3.39
CA GLU A 2 -35.45 -22.50 -2.61
C GLU A 2 -34.98 -21.37 -3.55
N ASN A 3 -35.24 -20.13 -3.17
CA ASN A 3 -34.74 -18.95 -3.85
C ASN A 3 -33.19 -18.94 -3.80
N THR A 4 -32.50 -18.83 -4.95
CA THR A 4 -31.03 -18.78 -5.05
C THR A 4 -30.40 -17.78 -4.08
N ASP A 5 -31.03 -16.63 -3.83
CA ASP A 5 -30.53 -15.62 -2.89
C ASP A 5 -30.52 -16.13 -1.44
N LYS A 6 -31.49 -16.97 -1.06
CA LYS A 6 -31.52 -17.65 0.26
C LYS A 6 -30.39 -18.67 0.35
N GLN A 7 -30.12 -19.41 -0.72
CA GLN A 7 -29.01 -20.37 -0.77
C GLN A 7 -27.65 -19.68 -0.64
N ILE A 8 -27.45 -18.56 -1.33
CA ILE A 8 -26.22 -17.73 -1.20
C ILE A 8 -26.09 -17.20 0.22
N SER A 9 -27.17 -16.68 0.81
CA SER A 9 -27.18 -16.20 2.19
C SER A 9 -26.83 -17.32 3.18
N ARG A 10 -27.36 -18.52 2.95
CA ARG A 10 -27.02 -19.71 3.74
C ARG A 10 -25.56 -20.10 3.56
N LEU A 11 -25.04 -20.12 2.34
CA LEU A 11 -23.64 -20.42 2.05
C LEU A 11 -22.71 -19.39 2.72
N PHE A 12 -23.06 -18.11 2.69
CA PHE A 12 -22.35 -17.04 3.41
C PHE A 12 -22.32 -17.31 4.91
N SER A 13 -23.43 -17.71 5.53
CA SER A 13 -23.48 -18.03 6.97
C SER A 13 -22.60 -19.21 7.36
N LEU A 14 -22.40 -20.16 6.43
CA LEU A 14 -21.58 -21.36 6.62
C LEU A 14 -20.11 -21.15 6.29
N ARG A 15 -19.73 -20.05 5.61
CA ARG A 15 -18.39 -19.87 5.01
C ARG A 15 -17.23 -20.12 5.98
N ASN A 16 -17.39 -19.72 7.24
CA ASN A 16 -16.38 -19.87 8.30
C ASN A 16 -16.72 -20.97 9.34
N GLN A 17 -17.67 -21.84 9.02
CA GLN A 17 -17.99 -23.05 9.78
C GLN A 17 -17.32 -24.25 9.10
N TYR A 18 -16.75 -25.16 9.87
CA TYR A 18 -15.97 -26.28 9.36
C TYR A 18 -16.42 -27.58 10.00
N GLY A 19 -16.14 -28.70 9.33
CA GLY A 19 -16.51 -30.04 9.79
C GLY A 19 -17.43 -30.75 8.80
N LYS A 20 -17.57 -32.08 8.94
CA LYS A 20 -18.22 -32.94 7.95
C LYS A 20 -19.60 -32.44 7.50
N LYS A 21 -20.46 -32.05 8.45
CA LYS A 21 -21.82 -31.54 8.17
C LYS A 21 -21.78 -30.23 7.39
N ALA A 22 -21.01 -29.24 7.86
CA ALA A 22 -20.87 -27.95 7.19
C ALA A 22 -20.27 -28.09 5.78
N SER A 23 -19.25 -28.94 5.62
CA SER A 23 -18.63 -29.18 4.33
C SER A 23 -19.60 -29.85 3.34
N ALA A 24 -20.40 -30.84 3.78
CA ALA A 24 -21.42 -31.47 2.95
C ALA A 24 -22.49 -30.46 2.50
N GLU A 25 -22.95 -29.61 3.41
CA GLU A 25 -23.94 -28.56 3.11
C GLU A 25 -23.38 -27.51 2.14
N LYS A 26 -22.12 -27.08 2.30
CA LYS A 26 -21.44 -26.19 1.34
C LYS A 26 -21.36 -26.80 -0.05
N ILE A 27 -21.02 -28.09 -0.16
CA ILE A 27 -20.93 -28.80 -1.44
C ILE A 27 -22.30 -28.83 -2.12
N HIS A 28 -23.35 -29.18 -1.37
CA HIS A 28 -24.73 -29.17 -1.87
C HIS A 28 -25.15 -27.79 -2.39
N LEU A 29 -24.92 -26.73 -1.59
CA LEU A 29 -25.24 -25.36 -1.97
C LEU A 29 -24.45 -24.88 -3.19
N LEU A 30 -23.14 -25.13 -3.26
CA LEU A 30 -22.31 -24.77 -4.42
C LEU A 30 -22.82 -25.45 -5.70
N ASN A 31 -23.22 -26.72 -5.63
CA ASN A 31 -23.77 -27.41 -6.79
C ASN A 31 -25.13 -26.83 -7.20
N SER A 32 -26.04 -26.60 -6.25
CA SER A 32 -27.37 -26.07 -6.53
C SER A 32 -27.34 -24.64 -7.09
N ILE A 33 -26.52 -23.74 -6.51
CA ILE A 33 -26.37 -22.37 -7.01
C ILE A 33 -25.79 -22.35 -8.43
N ASN A 34 -24.93 -23.31 -8.77
CA ASN A 34 -24.36 -23.45 -10.12
C ASN A 34 -25.36 -23.89 -11.20
N GLU A 35 -26.53 -24.41 -10.82
CA GLU A 35 -27.62 -24.73 -11.75
C GLU A 35 -28.38 -23.46 -12.14
N ARG A 36 -28.53 -22.52 -11.19
CA ARG A 36 -29.25 -21.26 -11.40
C ARG A 36 -28.61 -20.10 -10.65
N PHE A 37 -27.87 -19.27 -11.37
CA PHE A 37 -27.26 -18.06 -10.85
C PHE A 37 -28.28 -16.99 -10.46
N PRO A 38 -27.97 -16.14 -9.46
CA PRO A 38 -28.79 -14.97 -9.15
C PRO A 38 -28.78 -13.98 -10.32
N THR A 39 -29.85 -13.22 -10.49
CA THR A 39 -29.97 -12.23 -11.59
C THR A 39 -29.69 -10.81 -11.15
N GLY A 40 -29.86 -10.49 -9.87
CA GLY A 40 -29.65 -9.15 -9.32
C GLY A 40 -28.21 -8.88 -8.91
N LYS A 41 -27.77 -7.61 -9.06
CA LYS A 41 -26.44 -7.11 -8.65
C LYS A 41 -26.05 -7.58 -7.24
N LYS A 42 -26.94 -7.42 -6.25
CA LYS A 42 -26.68 -7.80 -4.86
C LYS A 42 -26.39 -9.29 -4.69
N GLY A 43 -27.16 -10.16 -5.36
CA GLY A 43 -26.97 -11.61 -5.29
C GLY A 43 -25.66 -12.04 -5.96
N ILE A 44 -25.31 -11.44 -7.11
CA ILE A 44 -24.04 -11.70 -7.80
C ILE A 44 -22.84 -11.30 -6.93
N LEU A 45 -22.86 -10.11 -6.32
CA LEU A 45 -21.79 -9.65 -5.43
C LEU A 45 -21.64 -10.57 -4.22
N ALA A 46 -22.75 -10.89 -3.54
CA ALA A 46 -22.72 -11.80 -2.40
C ALA A 46 -22.20 -13.20 -2.77
N HIS A 47 -22.53 -13.70 -3.95
CA HIS A 47 -22.02 -14.98 -4.45
C HIS A 47 -20.52 -14.90 -4.74
N TYR A 48 -20.06 -13.86 -5.45
CA TYR A 48 -18.65 -13.64 -5.77
C TYR A 48 -17.80 -13.58 -4.49
N ASP A 49 -18.21 -12.79 -3.50
CA ASP A 49 -17.53 -12.63 -2.22
C ASP A 49 -17.40 -13.96 -1.47
N VAL A 50 -18.48 -14.74 -1.42
CA VAL A 50 -18.50 -16.07 -0.80
C VAL A 50 -17.54 -17.02 -1.50
N LEU A 51 -17.49 -17.02 -2.83
CA LEU A 51 -16.61 -17.90 -3.59
C LEU A 51 -15.14 -17.55 -3.31
N LEU A 52 -14.77 -16.27 -3.32
CA LEU A 52 -13.42 -15.83 -2.94
C LEU A 52 -13.07 -16.26 -1.51
N PHE A 53 -14.00 -16.11 -0.56
CA PHE A 53 -13.80 -16.58 0.80
C PHE A 53 -13.55 -18.09 0.87
N LEU A 54 -14.33 -18.90 0.15
CA LEU A 54 -14.19 -20.35 0.14
C LEU A 54 -12.90 -20.83 -0.57
N ILE A 55 -12.36 -20.05 -1.50
CA ILE A 55 -11.04 -20.32 -2.14
C ILE A 55 -9.90 -19.98 -1.17
N ALA A 56 -10.02 -18.87 -0.42
CA ALA A 56 -9.03 -18.47 0.58
C ALA A 56 -9.06 -19.35 1.85
N TYR A 57 -10.25 -19.80 2.25
CA TYR A 57 -10.47 -20.57 3.48
C TYR A 57 -11.21 -21.89 3.27
N PRO A 58 -10.78 -22.75 2.32
CA PRO A 58 -11.47 -23.98 1.97
C PRO A 58 -11.37 -25.01 3.10
N ASP A 59 -12.42 -25.78 3.32
CA ASP A 59 -12.41 -26.86 4.30
C ASP A 59 -11.51 -28.03 3.86
N ASN A 60 -11.50 -28.30 2.54
CA ASN A 60 -10.82 -29.43 1.90
C ASN A 60 -10.66 -29.18 0.40
N LYS A 61 -9.98 -30.12 -0.28
CA LYS A 61 -9.74 -30.07 -1.73
C LYS A 61 -11.03 -29.97 -2.55
N THR A 62 -12.09 -30.68 -2.17
CA THR A 62 -13.36 -30.70 -2.90
C THR A 62 -14.02 -29.32 -2.92
N ILE A 63 -14.13 -28.66 -1.75
CA ILE A 63 -14.68 -27.30 -1.67
C ILE A 63 -13.81 -26.30 -2.42
N TYR A 64 -12.48 -26.40 -2.31
CA TYR A 64 -11.55 -25.53 -3.05
C TYR A 64 -11.78 -25.65 -4.57
N THR A 65 -11.80 -26.86 -5.10
CA THR A 65 -12.02 -27.11 -6.54
C THR A 65 -13.41 -26.68 -6.99
N LEU A 66 -14.45 -26.97 -6.21
CA LEU A 66 -15.82 -26.55 -6.53
C LEU A 66 -15.97 -25.03 -6.50
N ALA A 67 -15.37 -24.33 -5.53
CA ALA A 67 -15.44 -22.88 -5.44
C ALA A 67 -14.76 -22.22 -6.66
N ILE A 68 -13.57 -22.69 -7.07
CA ILE A 68 -12.89 -22.21 -8.30
C ILE A 68 -13.75 -22.48 -9.54
N LYS A 69 -14.33 -23.68 -9.66
CA LYS A 69 -15.22 -24.02 -10.78
C LYS A 69 -16.46 -23.13 -10.81
N SER A 70 -17.05 -22.86 -9.64
CA SER A 70 -18.22 -22.00 -9.49
C SER A 70 -17.91 -20.55 -9.84
N LEU A 71 -16.73 -20.06 -9.45
CA LEU A 71 -16.25 -18.71 -9.79
C LEU A 71 -16.12 -18.55 -11.30
N ARG A 72 -15.47 -19.51 -11.99
CA ARG A 72 -15.36 -19.49 -13.46
C ARG A 72 -16.72 -19.54 -14.17
N LYS A 73 -17.68 -20.31 -13.63
CA LYS A 73 -19.05 -20.33 -14.17
C LYS A 73 -19.76 -18.98 -13.95
N LEU A 74 -19.58 -18.37 -12.79
CA LEU A 74 -20.11 -17.03 -12.49
C LEU A 74 -19.52 -15.98 -13.43
N GLU A 75 -18.20 -16.01 -13.66
CA GLU A 75 -17.52 -15.14 -14.63
C GLU A 75 -18.12 -15.29 -16.03
N LYS A 76 -18.31 -16.53 -16.51
CA LYS A 76 -18.97 -16.78 -17.80
C LYS A 76 -20.41 -16.27 -17.82
N HIS A 77 -21.15 -16.41 -16.72
CA HIS A 77 -22.52 -15.90 -16.61
C HIS A 77 -22.57 -14.37 -16.74
N VAL A 78 -21.65 -13.67 -16.07
CA VAL A 78 -21.52 -12.21 -16.16
C VAL A 78 -21.12 -11.78 -17.57
N SER A 79 -20.12 -12.44 -18.15
CA SER A 79 -19.61 -12.12 -19.49
C SER A 79 -20.65 -12.27 -20.61
N ASN A 80 -21.65 -13.12 -20.42
CA ASN A 80 -22.70 -13.38 -21.42
C ASN A 80 -23.88 -12.38 -21.34
N LYS A 81 -23.84 -11.41 -20.41
CA LYS A 81 -24.97 -10.52 -20.11
C LYS A 81 -24.51 -9.08 -19.92
N GLU A 82 -24.54 -8.30 -21.00
CA GLU A 82 -24.13 -6.90 -21.01
C GLU A 82 -24.84 -6.05 -19.94
N ALA A 83 -26.17 -6.16 -19.82
CA ALA A 83 -26.93 -5.44 -18.79
C ALA A 83 -26.46 -5.76 -17.35
N LEU A 84 -26.00 -7.00 -17.11
CA LEU A 84 -25.45 -7.39 -15.81
C LEU A 84 -24.05 -6.79 -15.62
N GLN A 85 -23.19 -6.80 -16.64
CA GLN A 85 -21.88 -6.17 -16.61
C GLN A 85 -22.00 -4.67 -16.29
N TYR A 86 -22.90 -3.97 -16.97
CA TYR A 86 -23.21 -2.57 -16.71
C TYR A 86 -23.69 -2.35 -15.26
N SER A 87 -24.57 -3.21 -14.75
CA SER A 87 -25.01 -3.09 -13.35
C SER A 87 -23.85 -3.30 -12.34
N LEU A 88 -22.83 -4.07 -12.72
CA LEU A 88 -21.63 -4.38 -11.93
C LEU A 88 -20.49 -3.38 -12.13
N TYR A 89 -20.71 -2.32 -12.91
CA TYR A 89 -19.75 -1.24 -13.07
C TYR A 89 -19.27 -0.69 -11.72
N ASN A 90 -17.97 -0.44 -11.61
CA ASN A 90 -17.29 -0.01 -10.37
C ASN A 90 -17.40 -0.99 -9.18
N SER A 91 -17.73 -2.26 -9.41
CA SER A 91 -17.82 -3.25 -8.33
C SER A 91 -16.54 -4.07 -8.10
N GLY A 92 -15.59 -4.06 -9.06
CA GLY A 92 -14.36 -4.83 -8.99
C GLY A 92 -14.50 -6.32 -9.34
N VAL A 93 -15.70 -6.78 -9.69
CA VAL A 93 -15.99 -8.18 -10.07
C VAL A 93 -15.31 -8.53 -11.40
N THR A 94 -14.85 -9.77 -11.54
CA THR A 94 -14.30 -10.25 -12.81
C THR A 94 -15.37 -10.25 -13.89
N LYS A 95 -15.01 -9.81 -15.11
CA LYS A 95 -15.89 -9.52 -16.26
C LYS A 95 -16.79 -8.28 -16.10
N SER A 96 -16.55 -7.44 -15.11
CA SER A 96 -17.03 -6.04 -15.11
C SER A 96 -15.85 -5.08 -15.33
N SER A 97 -16.13 -3.78 -15.29
CA SER A 97 -15.11 -2.73 -15.38
C SER A 97 -15.17 -1.76 -14.20
N VAL A 98 -14.12 -0.97 -14.05
CA VAL A 98 -14.08 0.24 -13.23
C VAL A 98 -13.67 1.42 -14.07
N CYS A 99 -14.05 2.63 -13.67
CA CYS A 99 -13.52 3.87 -14.25
C CYS A 99 -13.14 4.85 -13.17
N ALA A 100 -11.91 5.36 -13.28
CA ALA A 100 -11.36 6.41 -12.44
C ALA A 100 -10.09 7.01 -13.08
N ALA A 101 -9.69 8.17 -12.57
CA ALA A 101 -8.38 8.73 -12.79
C ALA A 101 -7.35 8.06 -11.86
N PHE A 102 -6.48 7.24 -12.45
CA PHE A 102 -5.34 6.62 -11.76
C PHE A 102 -4.05 7.38 -12.03
N SER A 103 -3.04 7.18 -11.18
CA SER A 103 -1.71 7.77 -11.36
C SER A 103 -1.10 7.41 -12.71
N PHE A 104 -0.21 8.29 -13.17
CA PHE A 104 0.55 8.13 -14.41
C PHE A 104 1.21 6.74 -14.51
N GLU A 105 1.85 6.28 -13.43
CA GLU A 105 2.56 5.00 -13.43
C GLU A 105 1.61 3.80 -13.58
N ILE A 106 0.43 3.83 -12.94
CA ILE A 106 -0.55 2.76 -13.07
C ILE A 106 -1.14 2.71 -14.48
N VAL A 107 -1.47 3.88 -15.06
CA VAL A 107 -2.00 3.96 -16.43
C VAL A 107 -0.96 3.49 -17.45
N LYS A 108 0.30 3.95 -17.32
CA LYS A 108 1.41 3.47 -18.16
C LYS A 108 1.60 1.96 -18.04
N TRP A 109 1.61 1.43 -16.81
CA TRP A 109 1.76 0.00 -16.58
C TRP A 109 0.61 -0.82 -17.17
N LEU A 110 -0.64 -0.37 -17.01
CA LEU A 110 -1.83 -0.99 -17.59
C LEU A 110 -1.77 -1.00 -19.11
N ARG A 111 -1.41 0.12 -19.73
CA ARG A 111 -1.30 0.21 -21.18
C ARG A 111 -0.23 -0.75 -21.73
N LEU A 112 0.90 -0.87 -21.04
CA LEU A 112 1.98 -1.79 -21.43
C LEU A 112 1.60 -3.28 -21.26
N ASN A 113 0.95 -3.65 -20.15
CA ASN A 113 0.76 -5.06 -19.77
C ASN A 113 -0.63 -5.61 -20.11
N HIS A 114 -1.62 -4.74 -20.22
CA HIS A 114 -3.02 -5.05 -20.47
C HIS A 114 -3.64 -4.09 -21.51
N PRO A 115 -3.03 -3.90 -22.69
CA PRO A 115 -3.44 -2.86 -23.65
C PRO A 115 -4.90 -2.95 -24.11
N ARG A 116 -5.48 -4.16 -24.09
CA ARG A 116 -6.88 -4.42 -24.49
C ARG A 116 -7.89 -4.17 -23.39
N ASP A 117 -7.43 -4.08 -22.15
CA ASP A 117 -8.28 -3.98 -20.96
C ASP A 117 -8.33 -2.53 -20.43
N ILE A 118 -7.72 -1.55 -21.11
CA ILE A 118 -7.73 -0.13 -20.70
C ILE A 118 -8.10 0.79 -21.87
N ARG A 119 -8.99 1.75 -21.61
CA ARG A 119 -9.39 2.80 -22.57
C ARG A 119 -9.55 4.16 -21.89
N LEU A 120 -9.25 5.23 -22.62
CA LEU A 120 -9.59 6.59 -22.22
C LEU A 120 -11.11 6.80 -22.31
N VAL A 121 -11.70 7.41 -21.28
CA VAL A 121 -13.13 7.77 -21.25
C VAL A 121 -13.32 9.27 -21.33
N SER A 122 -12.66 10.00 -20.43
CA SER A 122 -12.85 11.45 -20.30
C SER A 122 -11.69 12.10 -19.55
N PHE A 123 -11.74 13.43 -19.47
CA PHE A 123 -10.86 14.25 -18.65
C PHE A 123 -11.70 14.96 -17.57
N GLU A 124 -11.17 15.11 -16.36
CA GLU A 124 -11.80 15.92 -15.31
C GLU A 124 -11.51 17.41 -15.53
N ALA A 125 -10.30 17.73 -16.02
CA ALA A 125 -9.89 19.09 -16.34
C ALA A 125 -10.57 19.62 -17.61
N ALA A 126 -10.81 20.93 -17.64
CA ALA A 126 -11.24 21.64 -18.84
C ALA A 126 -10.09 21.82 -19.83
N ASP A 127 -10.42 22.03 -21.12
CA ASP A 127 -9.45 22.19 -22.21
C ASP A 127 -8.39 23.26 -21.92
N GLU A 128 -8.76 24.38 -21.30
CA GLU A 128 -7.81 25.44 -20.95
C GLU A 128 -6.74 24.97 -19.96
N GLN A 129 -7.15 24.17 -18.98
CA GLN A 129 -6.26 23.64 -17.96
C GLN A 129 -5.35 22.55 -18.53
N ILE A 130 -5.89 21.64 -19.35
CA ILE A 130 -5.10 20.64 -20.07
C ILE A 130 -4.03 21.34 -20.92
N ARG A 131 -4.42 22.36 -21.68
CA ARG A 131 -3.50 23.16 -22.49
C ARG A 131 -2.41 23.82 -21.65
N SER A 132 -2.76 24.41 -20.50
CA SER A 132 -1.78 25.03 -19.58
C SER A 132 -0.79 24.01 -19.03
N ILE A 133 -1.23 22.78 -18.78
CA ILE A 133 -0.36 21.70 -18.32
C ILE A 133 0.57 21.24 -19.45
N LEU A 134 0.03 21.00 -20.64
CA LEU A 134 0.83 20.64 -21.82
C LEU A 134 1.89 21.70 -22.15
N ALA A 135 1.59 22.99 -21.94
CA ALA A 135 2.54 24.08 -22.10
C ALA A 135 3.77 24.00 -21.16
N VAL A 136 3.65 23.28 -20.04
CA VAL A 136 4.74 23.05 -19.07
C VAL A 136 5.44 21.72 -19.33
N VAL A 137 4.71 20.70 -19.79
CA VAL A 137 5.22 19.33 -19.97
C VAL A 137 5.94 19.16 -21.32
N MET A 138 5.45 19.79 -22.37
CA MET A 138 5.98 19.70 -23.74
C MET A 138 7.04 20.76 -24.03
N GLN A 139 7.74 20.64 -25.17
CA GLN A 139 8.66 21.68 -25.60
C GLN A 139 7.91 22.97 -25.95
N LYS A 140 8.50 24.11 -25.58
CA LYS A 140 7.85 25.41 -25.75
C LYS A 140 7.41 25.66 -27.21
N VAL A 141 8.23 25.25 -28.18
CA VAL A 141 7.96 25.40 -29.62
C VAL A 141 6.69 24.66 -30.07
N GLU A 142 6.39 23.49 -29.52
CA GLU A 142 5.18 22.71 -29.86
C GLU A 142 3.91 23.41 -29.36
N THR A 143 4.03 24.11 -28.23
CA THR A 143 2.89 24.67 -27.50
C THR A 143 2.44 26.03 -28.05
N GLU A 144 3.22 26.67 -28.94
CA GLU A 144 2.83 27.92 -29.58
C GLU A 144 1.57 27.75 -30.44
N LYS A 145 1.47 26.63 -31.18
CA LYS A 145 0.29 26.33 -31.99
C LYS A 145 -0.98 26.17 -31.16
N MET A 146 -0.83 25.72 -29.91
CA MET A 146 -1.93 25.53 -28.98
C MET A 146 -2.49 26.87 -28.45
N GLN A 147 -1.81 28.00 -28.68
CA GLN A 147 -2.33 29.31 -28.28
C GLN A 147 -3.42 29.84 -29.22
N GLU A 148 -3.54 29.31 -30.43
CA GLU A 148 -4.51 29.78 -31.44
C GLU A 148 -5.97 29.45 -31.09
N SER A 149 -6.23 28.33 -30.41
CA SER A 149 -7.58 28.00 -29.93
C SER A 149 -7.57 27.06 -28.72
N LYS A 150 -8.69 27.02 -27.97
CA LYS A 150 -8.81 26.23 -26.74
C LYS A 150 -8.69 24.73 -26.96
N ALA A 151 -9.21 24.19 -28.06
CA ALA A 151 -9.19 22.76 -28.39
C ALA A 151 -8.01 22.35 -29.30
N ALA A 152 -7.13 23.29 -29.68
CA ALA A 152 -6.00 23.02 -30.58
C ALA A 152 -5.05 21.94 -30.04
N TRP A 153 -4.98 21.77 -28.71
CA TRP A 153 -4.14 20.73 -28.09
C TRP A 153 -4.56 19.32 -28.53
N ARG A 154 -5.86 19.07 -28.69
CA ARG A 154 -6.36 17.73 -29.00
C ARG A 154 -5.97 17.32 -30.42
N THR A 155 -6.27 18.20 -31.39
CA THR A 155 -5.89 17.98 -32.79
C THR A 155 -4.37 17.92 -32.96
N TRP A 156 -3.61 18.69 -32.17
CA TRP A 156 -2.16 18.59 -32.17
C TRP A 156 -1.67 17.19 -31.77
N ILE A 157 -2.17 16.66 -30.64
CA ILE A 157 -1.79 15.32 -30.19
C ILE A 157 -2.26 14.28 -31.21
N GLU A 158 -3.52 14.32 -31.66
CA GLU A 158 -4.08 13.39 -32.64
C GLU A 158 -3.27 13.34 -33.95
N ASN A 159 -2.76 14.48 -34.42
CA ASN A 159 -1.88 14.55 -35.60
C ASN A 159 -0.46 14.03 -35.35
N SER A 160 -0.04 13.91 -34.10
CA SER A 160 1.29 13.41 -33.70
C SER A 160 1.31 11.90 -33.40
N LEU A 161 0.15 11.25 -33.35
CA LEU A 161 0.00 9.83 -33.08
C LEU A 161 0.54 8.98 -34.24
N GLN A 162 1.16 7.85 -33.91
CA GLN A 162 1.52 6.82 -34.87
C GLN A 162 0.31 5.93 -35.22
N GLU A 163 0.45 5.13 -36.28
CA GLU A 163 -0.61 4.19 -36.68
C GLU A 163 -0.92 3.21 -35.53
N GLY A 164 -2.17 3.18 -35.10
CA GLY A 164 -2.65 2.31 -34.00
C GLY A 164 -2.52 2.92 -32.60
N GLU A 165 -1.92 4.10 -32.44
CA GLU A 165 -1.92 4.84 -31.18
C GLU A 165 -3.25 5.58 -30.97
N ASP A 166 -3.65 5.75 -29.71
CA ASP A 166 -4.80 6.56 -29.32
C ASP A 166 -4.38 7.76 -28.47
N LEU A 167 -5.35 8.62 -28.14
CA LEU A 167 -5.09 9.83 -27.38
C LEU A 167 -4.45 9.53 -26.00
N LEU A 168 -4.75 8.38 -25.38
CA LEU A 168 -4.12 8.00 -24.12
C LEU A 168 -2.63 7.73 -24.29
N GLU A 169 -2.26 7.04 -25.37
CA GLU A 169 -0.86 6.79 -25.73
C GLU A 169 -0.11 8.11 -25.95
N GLY A 170 -0.72 9.06 -26.66
CA GLY A 170 -0.18 10.41 -26.84
C GLY A 170 0.14 11.11 -25.51
N PHE A 171 -0.78 11.07 -24.54
CA PHE A 171 -0.53 11.63 -23.20
C PHE A 171 0.58 10.87 -22.46
N ILE A 172 0.59 9.53 -22.51
CA ILE A 172 1.63 8.72 -21.86
C ILE A 172 3.00 9.10 -22.42
N ASN A 173 3.13 9.18 -23.74
CA ASN A 173 4.37 9.52 -24.42
C ASN A 173 4.86 10.92 -24.06
N ILE A 174 3.97 11.92 -24.05
CA ILE A 174 4.31 13.30 -23.63
C ILE A 174 4.84 13.32 -22.19
N PHE A 175 4.12 12.67 -21.26
CA PHE A 175 4.49 12.68 -19.86
C PHE A 175 5.78 11.88 -19.61
N GLU A 176 5.93 10.68 -20.19
CA GLU A 176 7.12 9.84 -20.01
C GLU A 176 8.39 10.58 -20.45
N ASN A 177 8.36 11.24 -21.61
CA ASN A 177 9.51 11.94 -22.19
C ASN A 177 9.80 13.33 -21.57
N SER A 178 8.95 13.83 -20.68
CA SER A 178 9.21 15.10 -20.01
C SER A 178 10.38 15.01 -19.01
N THR A 179 11.17 16.08 -18.95
CA THR A 179 12.34 16.23 -18.06
C THR A 179 11.97 16.71 -16.65
N LEU A 180 10.66 16.84 -16.39
CA LEU A 180 10.14 17.23 -15.09
C LEU A 180 10.49 16.19 -14.02
N ARG A 181 10.64 16.67 -12.78
CA ARG A 181 10.82 15.76 -11.64
C ARG A 181 9.60 14.83 -11.54
N PRO A 182 9.79 13.54 -11.20
CA PRO A 182 8.71 12.55 -11.20
C PRO A 182 7.48 12.97 -10.39
N GLU A 183 7.64 13.60 -9.23
CA GLU A 183 6.53 14.01 -8.37
C GLU A 183 5.74 15.19 -8.96
N VAL A 184 6.43 16.07 -9.70
CA VAL A 184 5.77 17.18 -10.42
C VAL A 184 4.97 16.63 -11.59
N LYS A 185 5.53 15.65 -12.31
CA LYS A 185 4.87 14.94 -13.40
C LYS A 185 3.57 14.28 -12.92
N ASP A 186 3.60 13.59 -11.79
CA ASP A 186 2.42 12.95 -11.21
C ASP A 186 1.35 13.95 -10.81
N GLU A 187 1.72 15.07 -10.19
CA GLU A 187 0.75 16.10 -9.79
C GLU A 187 0.06 16.73 -11.00
N LEU A 188 0.83 17.03 -12.06
CA LEU A 188 0.29 17.54 -13.31
C LEU A 188 -0.64 16.54 -13.98
N TRP A 189 -0.29 15.25 -13.98
CA TRP A 189 -1.15 14.18 -14.50
C TRP A 189 -2.46 14.07 -13.71
N ASN A 190 -2.37 14.03 -12.37
CA ASN A 190 -3.52 13.96 -11.48
C ASN A 190 -4.43 15.18 -11.66
N THR A 191 -3.85 16.35 -11.90
CA THR A 191 -4.60 17.59 -12.15
C THR A 191 -5.39 17.54 -13.47
N ILE A 192 -4.90 16.81 -14.49
CA ILE A 192 -5.68 16.57 -15.72
C ILE A 192 -6.90 15.68 -15.42
N GLY A 193 -6.74 14.72 -14.51
CA GLY A 193 -7.77 13.75 -14.16
C GLY A 193 -8.17 12.89 -15.36
N ILE A 194 -7.23 12.12 -15.89
CA ILE A 194 -7.46 11.24 -17.06
C ILE A 194 -8.27 10.02 -16.62
N ASN A 195 -9.58 10.04 -16.83
CA ASN A 195 -10.46 8.93 -16.50
C ASN A 195 -10.27 7.79 -17.50
N THR A 196 -9.85 6.64 -16.97
CA THR A 196 -9.66 5.41 -17.75
C THR A 196 -10.63 4.35 -17.29
N GLU A 197 -11.26 3.67 -18.25
CA GLU A 197 -12.05 2.48 -17.97
C GLU A 197 -11.16 1.25 -18.11
N ILE A 198 -11.21 0.38 -17.09
CA ILE A 198 -10.38 -0.80 -16.95
C ILE A 198 -11.29 -2.03 -16.85
N ASP A 199 -11.17 -2.92 -17.83
CA ASP A 199 -11.92 -4.16 -17.93
C ASP A 199 -11.22 -5.29 -17.17
N PHE A 200 -11.98 -6.08 -16.41
CA PHE A 200 -11.41 -7.18 -15.63
C PHE A 200 -11.55 -8.52 -16.32
N SER A 201 -10.62 -8.84 -17.22
CA SER A 201 -10.63 -10.06 -18.03
C SER A 201 -10.53 -11.37 -17.22
N SER A 202 -9.83 -11.36 -16.07
CA SER A 202 -9.62 -12.54 -15.20
C SER A 202 -9.75 -12.19 -13.71
N HIS A 203 -9.72 -13.15 -12.79
CA HIS A 203 -9.64 -12.87 -11.34
C HIS A 203 -8.18 -12.85 -10.87
N CYS A 204 -7.91 -12.06 -9.82
CA CYS A 204 -6.57 -11.95 -9.24
C CYS A 204 -6.21 -13.18 -8.42
N SER A 205 -5.32 -14.03 -8.92
CA SER A 205 -4.72 -15.12 -8.17
C SER A 205 -3.30 -15.40 -8.64
N LEU A 206 -2.41 -15.71 -7.70
CA LEU A 206 -1.10 -16.30 -8.00
C LEU A 206 -1.27 -17.75 -8.48
N SER A 207 -0.26 -18.27 -9.18
CA SER A 207 -0.23 -19.66 -9.66
C SER A 207 1.08 -20.36 -9.29
N GLY A 208 1.14 -21.68 -9.54
CA GLY A 208 2.36 -22.48 -9.44
C GLY A 208 3.04 -22.46 -8.07
N ASN A 209 4.36 -22.33 -8.07
CA ASN A 209 5.22 -22.39 -6.88
C ASN A 209 4.96 -21.27 -5.87
N LEU A 210 4.21 -20.23 -6.26
CA LEU A 210 3.86 -19.12 -5.38
C LEU A 210 2.71 -19.45 -4.43
N VAL A 211 2.03 -20.59 -4.62
CA VAL A 211 0.86 -20.99 -3.83
C VAL A 211 1.14 -22.24 -3.01
N LYS A 212 0.87 -22.17 -1.71
CA LYS A 212 0.80 -23.33 -0.81
C LYS A 212 -0.59 -23.43 -0.23
N THR A 213 -1.44 -24.23 -0.86
CA THR A 213 -2.83 -24.38 -0.44
C THR A 213 -2.92 -25.00 0.96
N TYR A 214 -3.70 -24.36 1.83
CA TYR A 214 -4.04 -24.87 3.14
C TYR A 214 -5.55 -25.07 3.26
N TYR A 215 -5.92 -26.23 3.77
CA TYR A 215 -7.30 -26.60 4.06
C TYR A 215 -7.59 -26.42 5.56
N HIS A 216 -8.67 -25.71 5.86
CA HIS A 216 -9.02 -25.29 7.19
C HIS A 216 -9.94 -26.29 7.89
N ARG A 217 -9.66 -26.51 9.17
CA ARG A 217 -10.57 -27.20 10.10
C ARG A 217 -11.24 -26.23 11.07
N SER A 218 -10.73 -25.02 11.16
CA SER A 218 -11.23 -23.93 12.00
C SER A 218 -10.50 -22.62 11.64
N ILE A 219 -11.10 -21.50 12.04
CA ILE A 219 -10.53 -20.14 11.95
C ILE A 219 -9.91 -19.76 13.30
N VAL A 220 -8.75 -19.12 13.28
CA VAL A 220 -8.14 -18.53 14.49
C VAL A 220 -8.94 -17.28 14.91
N ARG A 221 -9.90 -17.46 15.83
CA ARG A 221 -10.72 -16.36 16.39
C ARG A 221 -10.04 -15.58 17.51
N LYS A 222 -9.18 -16.26 18.28
CA LYS A 222 -8.35 -15.68 19.33
C LYS A 222 -6.91 -16.03 19.04
N LEU A 223 -6.02 -15.05 19.06
CA LEU A 223 -4.60 -15.29 18.84
C LEU A 223 -4.06 -16.20 19.95
N PRO A 224 -3.34 -17.29 19.62
CA PRO A 224 -2.67 -18.09 20.62
C PRO A 224 -1.52 -17.28 21.26
N LYS A 225 -1.11 -17.64 22.48
CA LYS A 225 0.02 -16.99 23.17
C LYS A 225 1.29 -17.00 22.33
N GLN A 226 1.51 -18.08 21.59
CA GLN A 226 2.61 -18.21 20.64
C GLN A 226 2.05 -18.67 19.30
N ILE A 227 2.40 -17.96 18.24
CA ILE A 227 2.11 -18.35 16.87
C ILE A 227 3.35 -19.05 16.33
N GLU A 228 3.17 -20.25 15.79
CA GLU A 228 4.23 -20.92 15.03
C GLU A 228 4.63 -20.02 13.87
N PHE A 229 5.82 -19.42 13.90
CA PHE A 229 6.24 -18.48 12.87
C PHE A 229 7.51 -18.99 12.16
N LYS A 230 7.33 -19.57 10.97
CA LYS A 230 8.41 -20.17 10.17
C LYS A 230 8.39 -19.60 8.75
N PRO A 231 8.78 -18.32 8.55
CA PRO A 231 8.81 -17.74 7.22
C PRO A 231 9.88 -18.42 6.37
N LYS A 232 9.48 -18.93 5.21
CA LYS A 232 10.39 -19.45 4.19
C LYS A 232 10.44 -18.47 3.03
N LYS A 233 11.59 -17.80 2.87
CA LYS A 233 11.85 -16.96 1.70
C LYS A 233 11.82 -17.83 0.44
N VAL A 234 11.10 -17.36 -0.57
CA VAL A 234 11.03 -17.99 -1.90
C VAL A 234 12.05 -17.31 -2.81
N LYS A 235 12.79 -18.08 -3.59
CA LYS A 235 13.62 -17.55 -4.67
C LYS A 235 12.70 -17.33 -5.86
N LEU A 236 12.51 -16.07 -6.24
CA LEU A 236 11.66 -15.70 -7.37
C LEU A 236 12.49 -15.59 -8.65
N SER A 237 11.91 -16.04 -9.76
CA SER A 237 12.25 -15.54 -11.10
C SER A 237 11.62 -14.16 -11.34
N THR A 238 12.09 -13.43 -12.36
CA THR A 238 11.51 -12.15 -12.78
C THR A 238 10.02 -12.28 -13.09
N ALA A 239 9.62 -13.31 -13.85
CA ALA A 239 8.22 -13.56 -14.20
C ALA A 239 7.33 -13.84 -12.98
N GLU A 240 7.84 -14.57 -11.97
CA GLU A 240 7.10 -14.79 -10.72
C GLU A 240 6.94 -13.49 -9.90
N ALA A 241 7.97 -12.63 -9.89
CA ALA A 241 7.88 -11.32 -9.26
C ALA A 241 6.88 -10.41 -9.99
N GLU A 242 6.90 -10.38 -11.32
CA GLU A 242 5.94 -9.66 -12.16
C GLU A 242 4.51 -10.13 -11.90
N GLN A 243 4.28 -11.44 -11.78
CA GLN A 243 2.96 -11.98 -11.44
C GLN A 243 2.46 -11.49 -10.06
N ILE A 244 3.37 -11.39 -9.07
CA ILE A 244 3.03 -10.86 -7.74
C ILE A 244 2.67 -9.37 -7.83
N ILE A 245 3.43 -8.59 -8.62
CA ILE A 245 3.20 -7.15 -8.84
C ILE A 245 1.86 -6.94 -9.54
N ASP A 246 1.60 -7.66 -10.63
CA ASP A 246 0.36 -7.63 -11.40
C ASP A 246 -0.85 -7.91 -10.49
N SER A 247 -0.80 -9.02 -9.74
CA SER A 247 -1.87 -9.40 -8.82
C SER A 247 -2.11 -8.35 -7.74
N SER A 248 -1.05 -7.70 -7.25
CA SER A 248 -1.13 -6.66 -6.20
C SER A 248 -1.66 -5.33 -6.74
N ARG A 249 -1.29 -4.92 -7.94
CA ARG A 249 -1.83 -3.72 -8.61
C ARG A 249 -3.29 -3.92 -8.99
N MET A 250 -3.61 -5.04 -9.66
CA MET A 250 -4.96 -5.36 -10.11
C MET A 250 -5.98 -5.41 -8.99
N ILE A 251 -5.66 -5.99 -7.84
CA ILE A 251 -6.61 -6.03 -6.72
C ILE A 251 -6.87 -4.64 -6.12
N LEU A 252 -5.90 -3.72 -6.17
CA LEU A 252 -6.10 -2.34 -5.71
C LEU A 252 -6.94 -1.55 -6.70
N ILE A 253 -6.66 -1.67 -8.00
CA ILE A 253 -7.42 -1.03 -9.08
C ILE A 253 -8.88 -1.45 -9.04
N ARG A 254 -9.18 -2.74 -8.81
CA ARG A 254 -10.55 -3.25 -8.58
C ARG A 254 -11.30 -2.57 -7.46
N GLN A 255 -10.57 -2.02 -6.48
CA GLN A 255 -11.13 -1.32 -5.33
C GLN A 255 -11.07 0.20 -5.49
N LEU A 256 -10.73 0.70 -6.69
CA LEU A 256 -10.50 2.13 -6.97
C LEU A 256 -9.44 2.72 -6.02
N ARG A 257 -8.34 1.98 -5.85
CA ARG A 257 -7.24 2.35 -4.96
C ARG A 257 -5.90 2.12 -5.62
N GLU A 258 -4.91 2.81 -5.09
CA GLU A 258 -3.50 2.53 -5.30
C GLU A 258 -2.72 3.00 -4.07
N ILE A 259 -1.48 2.52 -3.93
CA ILE A 259 -0.52 3.06 -2.97
C ILE A 259 0.86 3.08 -3.64
N ASP A 260 1.62 4.14 -3.41
CA ASP A 260 2.93 4.37 -4.04
C ASP A 260 3.83 3.13 -4.07
N PRO A 261 4.04 2.38 -2.97
CA PRO A 261 5.00 1.30 -3.03
C PRO A 261 4.56 0.08 -3.83
N ILE A 262 3.26 -0.03 -4.15
CA ILE A 262 2.76 -1.06 -5.07
C ILE A 262 2.66 -0.49 -6.50
N SER A 263 2.39 0.80 -6.66
CA SER A 263 2.41 1.47 -7.96
C SER A 263 3.83 1.54 -8.54
N PHE A 264 4.84 1.85 -7.73
CA PHE A 264 6.23 2.07 -8.15
C PHE A 264 7.20 0.90 -7.86
N THR A 265 6.68 -0.30 -7.58
CA THR A 265 7.53 -1.48 -7.39
C THR A 265 8.08 -2.01 -8.72
N TYR A 266 9.15 -2.79 -8.64
CA TYR A 266 9.83 -3.45 -9.74
C TYR A 266 10.21 -4.88 -9.35
N PRO A 267 10.44 -5.82 -10.30
CA PRO A 267 10.64 -7.25 -10.00
C PRO A 267 11.71 -7.54 -8.95
N ASP A 268 12.89 -6.93 -9.06
CA ASP A 268 14.01 -7.11 -8.12
C ASP A 268 13.74 -6.50 -6.73
N GLY A 269 12.77 -5.59 -6.64
CA GLY A 269 12.32 -4.99 -5.39
C GLY A 269 11.39 -5.90 -4.57
N VAL A 270 10.96 -7.05 -5.12
CA VAL A 270 10.00 -7.95 -4.47
C VAL A 270 10.72 -9.05 -3.69
N THR A 271 10.36 -9.21 -2.42
CA THR A 271 10.70 -10.42 -1.64
C THR A 271 9.44 -11.12 -1.18
N TYR A 272 9.42 -12.45 -1.28
CA TYR A 272 8.23 -13.25 -1.01
C TYR A 272 8.50 -14.34 0.01
N TYR A 273 7.58 -14.49 0.96
CA TYR A 273 7.71 -15.43 2.07
C TYR A 273 6.47 -16.31 2.17
N HIS A 274 6.67 -17.63 2.15
CA HIS A 274 5.64 -18.57 2.57
C HIS A 274 5.56 -18.63 4.09
N LEU A 275 4.33 -18.65 4.59
CA LEU A 275 3.99 -18.75 5.98
C LEU A 275 3.08 -19.98 6.20
N GLN A 276 2.84 -20.28 7.47
CA GLN A 276 1.93 -21.33 7.87
C GLN A 276 0.48 -21.02 7.47
N ARG A 277 -0.36 -22.07 7.48
CA ARG A 277 -1.80 -21.98 7.15
C ARG A 277 -2.06 -21.41 5.75
N GLY A 278 -1.15 -21.55 4.80
CA GLY A 278 -1.35 -21.12 3.41
C GLY A 278 -1.34 -19.60 3.21
N TYR A 279 -0.76 -18.87 4.16
CA TYR A 279 -0.45 -17.46 3.98
C TYR A 279 0.89 -17.29 3.26
N SER A 280 1.00 -16.22 2.49
CA SER A 280 2.27 -15.69 2.03
C SER A 280 2.27 -14.17 2.09
N ILE A 281 3.43 -13.55 2.20
CA ILE A 281 3.57 -12.08 2.18
C ILE A 281 4.62 -11.70 1.16
N ALA A 282 4.26 -10.79 0.25
CA ALA A 282 5.17 -10.08 -0.63
C ALA A 282 5.51 -8.73 0.00
N LEU A 283 6.80 -8.41 0.14
CA LEU A 283 7.31 -7.09 0.51
C LEU A 283 7.86 -6.43 -0.75
N MET A 284 7.53 -5.16 -0.98
CA MET A 284 7.73 -4.46 -2.25
C MET A 284 8.43 -3.12 -2.00
N ASN A 285 9.65 -2.99 -2.55
CA ASN A 285 10.39 -1.74 -2.55
C ASN A 285 10.09 -0.92 -3.81
N MET A 286 10.15 0.41 -3.68
CA MET A 286 9.99 1.32 -4.81
C MET A 286 11.27 1.47 -5.62
N ILE A 287 11.13 1.80 -6.90
CA ILE A 287 12.25 2.24 -7.75
C ILE A 287 13.00 3.43 -7.12
N PRO A 288 14.31 3.59 -7.38
CA PRO A 288 15.15 4.57 -6.68
C PRO A 288 14.63 6.00 -6.77
N THR A 289 14.08 6.40 -7.91
CA THR A 289 13.56 7.75 -8.18
C THR A 289 12.27 8.07 -7.43
N ARG A 290 11.65 7.10 -6.76
CA ARG A 290 10.40 7.23 -5.99
C ARG A 290 10.61 6.99 -4.49
N GLN A 291 11.83 6.71 -4.06
CA GLN A 291 12.13 6.45 -2.66
C GLN A 291 12.13 7.75 -1.84
N VAL A 292 11.50 7.69 -0.68
CA VAL A 292 11.57 8.75 0.34
C VAL A 292 12.97 8.83 0.93
N PRO A 293 13.55 10.03 1.18
CA PRO A 293 14.97 10.18 1.50
C PRO A 293 15.34 9.80 2.94
N ASN A 294 14.39 9.90 3.88
CA ASN A 294 14.69 9.88 5.32
C ASN A 294 14.39 8.52 5.99
N ASP A 295 13.40 7.80 5.48
CA ASP A 295 12.99 6.46 5.90
C ASP A 295 12.88 5.53 4.68
N CYS A 296 12.39 4.31 4.89
CA CYS A 296 12.13 3.34 3.84
C CYS A 296 10.65 3.05 3.77
N TYR A 297 9.96 3.62 2.77
CA TYR A 297 8.56 3.31 2.51
C TYR A 297 8.44 2.09 1.60
N LEU A 298 7.91 0.99 2.16
CA LEU A 298 7.70 -0.27 1.45
C LEU A 298 6.23 -0.69 1.51
N GLY A 299 5.81 -1.39 0.47
CA GLY A 299 4.46 -1.91 0.32
C GLY A 299 4.46 -3.40 0.62
N TYR A 300 3.31 -3.93 1.00
CA TYR A 300 3.17 -5.38 1.08
C TYR A 300 1.76 -5.84 0.76
N THR A 301 1.70 -7.04 0.18
CA THR A 301 0.46 -7.76 -0.10
C THR A 301 0.51 -9.09 0.64
N VAL A 302 -0.55 -9.38 1.38
CA VAL A 302 -0.77 -10.68 2.01
C VAL A 302 -1.64 -11.52 1.09
N PHE A 303 -1.16 -12.72 0.79
CA PHE A 303 -1.88 -13.72 0.01
C PHE A 303 -2.37 -14.84 0.91
N LYS A 304 -3.52 -15.42 0.55
CA LYS A 304 -4.08 -16.61 1.17
C LYS A 304 -4.48 -17.61 0.08
N ASN A 305 -3.81 -18.76 0.06
CA ASN A 305 -3.99 -19.77 -1.01
C ASN A 305 -3.90 -19.15 -2.42
N GLY A 306 -3.01 -18.16 -2.61
CA GLY A 306 -2.80 -17.47 -3.88
C GLY A 306 -3.68 -16.24 -4.13
N LEU A 307 -4.74 -16.03 -3.35
CA LEU A 307 -5.58 -14.83 -3.46
C LEU A 307 -5.02 -13.67 -2.64
N PRO A 308 -4.94 -12.43 -3.17
CA PRO A 308 -4.60 -11.26 -2.37
C PRO A 308 -5.74 -10.96 -1.38
N VAL A 309 -5.43 -10.98 -0.09
CA VAL A 309 -6.43 -10.81 1.00
C VAL A 309 -6.24 -9.55 1.82
N ALA A 310 -5.04 -8.98 1.82
CA ALA A 310 -4.76 -7.73 2.49
C ALA A 310 -3.59 -7.01 1.84
N TYR A 311 -3.51 -5.71 2.06
CA TYR A 311 -2.40 -4.87 1.62
C TYR A 311 -2.14 -3.76 2.63
N ALA A 312 -0.92 -3.21 2.61
CA ALA A 312 -0.58 -2.00 3.33
C ALA A 312 0.81 -1.49 2.96
N GLY A 313 1.18 -0.36 3.57
CA GLY A 313 2.54 0.12 3.60
C GLY A 313 3.18 0.02 4.99
N SER A 314 4.50 0.05 5.02
CA SER A 314 5.27 0.27 6.24
C SER A 314 6.42 1.25 5.98
N TRP A 315 6.69 2.11 6.95
CA TRP A 315 7.75 3.11 6.89
C TRP A 315 8.79 2.71 7.92
N ILE A 316 9.99 2.32 7.47
CA ILE A 316 11.04 1.79 8.33
C ILE A 316 12.12 2.85 8.54
N MET A 317 12.46 3.09 9.81
CA MET A 317 13.57 3.94 10.20
C MET A 317 14.31 3.28 11.37
N PHE A 318 15.56 2.88 11.15
CA PHE A 318 16.30 2.00 12.06
C PHE A 318 15.47 0.77 12.47
N ASP A 319 15.37 0.49 13.77
CA ASP A 319 14.67 -0.66 14.33
C ASP A 319 13.21 -0.34 14.69
N SER A 320 12.62 0.68 14.08
CA SER A 320 11.23 1.10 14.29
C SER A 320 10.49 1.27 12.97
N SER A 321 9.18 1.06 13.00
CA SER A 321 8.37 1.22 11.80
C SER A 321 6.94 1.66 12.06
N ARG A 322 6.44 2.62 11.26
CA ARG A 322 5.00 2.82 11.13
C ARG A 322 4.43 1.72 10.24
N ILE A 323 3.28 1.15 10.60
CA ILE A 323 2.66 0.06 9.85
C ILE A 323 1.14 0.17 9.88
N GLY A 324 0.49 -0.11 8.74
CA GLY A 324 -0.96 -0.27 8.65
C GLY A 324 -1.34 -1.67 8.18
N LEU A 325 -2.63 -2.01 8.13
CA LEU A 325 -3.14 -3.19 7.42
C LEU A 325 -4.58 -2.96 6.96
N ASN A 326 -4.84 -3.16 5.67
CA ASN A 326 -6.17 -3.21 5.10
C ASN A 326 -6.51 -4.63 4.65
N VAL A 327 -7.48 -5.27 5.30
CA VAL A 327 -8.05 -6.55 4.85
C VAL A 327 -9.28 -6.27 4.00
N TYR A 328 -9.34 -6.84 2.79
CA TYR A 328 -10.48 -6.61 1.90
C TYR A 328 -11.78 -7.11 2.53
N PRO A 329 -12.92 -6.42 2.32
CA PRO A 329 -14.19 -6.74 2.94
C PRO A 329 -14.60 -8.22 2.79
N TYR A 330 -14.35 -8.80 1.61
CA TYR A 330 -14.69 -10.17 1.25
C TYR A 330 -14.05 -11.22 2.16
N TYR A 331 -12.88 -10.94 2.73
CA TYR A 331 -12.15 -11.86 3.61
C TYR A 331 -12.38 -11.59 5.10
N ARG A 332 -13.17 -10.56 5.46
CA ARG A 332 -13.54 -10.30 6.84
C ARG A 332 -14.43 -11.42 7.38
N GLY A 333 -14.22 -11.77 8.65
CA GLY A 333 -14.77 -13.00 9.26
C GLY A 333 -13.90 -14.25 9.06
N GLY A 334 -12.77 -14.11 8.33
CA GLY A 334 -11.64 -15.05 8.33
C GLY A 334 -10.69 -14.76 9.50
N GLU A 335 -9.37 -14.79 9.24
CA GLU A 335 -8.33 -14.66 10.29
C GLU A 335 -7.66 -13.26 10.30
N SER A 336 -8.43 -12.17 10.27
CA SER A 336 -7.88 -10.79 10.13
C SER A 336 -6.83 -10.42 11.19
N GLN A 337 -7.05 -10.75 12.46
CA GLN A 337 -6.07 -10.52 13.53
C GLN A 337 -4.80 -11.36 13.33
N TYR A 338 -4.95 -12.59 12.83
CA TYR A 338 -3.84 -13.48 12.55
C TYR A 338 -3.01 -12.98 11.37
N ILE A 339 -3.65 -12.45 10.32
CA ILE A 339 -2.98 -11.77 9.20
C ILE A 339 -2.11 -10.63 9.72
N PHE A 340 -2.67 -9.77 10.59
CA PHE A 340 -1.92 -8.64 11.13
C PHE A 340 -0.71 -9.10 11.96
N GLN A 341 -0.91 -10.10 12.82
CA GLN A 341 0.19 -10.65 13.61
C GLN A 341 1.29 -11.28 12.73
N LEU A 342 0.92 -11.95 11.63
CA LEU A 342 1.86 -12.47 10.65
C LEU A 342 2.65 -11.35 9.96
N ALA A 343 1.97 -10.27 9.56
CA ALA A 343 2.61 -9.11 8.97
C ALA A 343 3.64 -8.52 9.94
N LEU A 344 3.27 -8.27 11.20
CA LEU A 344 4.19 -7.78 12.23
C LEU A 344 5.41 -8.69 12.41
N GLN A 345 5.19 -10.01 12.49
CA GLN A 345 6.28 -10.98 12.66
C GLN A 345 7.24 -11.04 11.45
N VAL A 346 6.70 -10.96 10.22
CA VAL A 346 7.52 -10.88 9.00
C VAL A 346 8.36 -9.61 9.00
N HIS A 347 7.76 -8.45 9.26
CA HIS A 347 8.51 -7.19 9.28
C HIS A 347 9.56 -7.18 10.40
N ALA A 348 9.21 -7.62 11.61
CA ALA A 348 10.14 -7.70 12.73
C ALA A 348 11.34 -8.61 12.42
N LYS A 349 11.11 -9.78 11.80
CA LYS A 349 12.19 -10.72 11.47
C LYS A 349 13.04 -10.26 10.29
N VAL A 350 12.42 -9.76 9.22
CA VAL A 350 13.11 -9.39 7.98
C VAL A 350 13.93 -8.12 8.16
N PHE A 351 13.39 -7.13 8.86
CA PHE A 351 14.01 -5.82 9.01
C PHE A 351 14.58 -5.56 10.40
N GLY A 352 14.55 -6.53 11.32
CA GLY A 352 15.09 -6.39 12.67
C GLY A 352 14.34 -5.38 13.54
N LEU A 353 13.04 -5.18 13.29
CA LEU A 353 12.23 -4.18 13.98
C LEU A 353 11.95 -4.59 15.42
N LYS A 354 11.99 -3.59 16.29
CA LYS A 354 11.80 -3.68 17.74
C LYS A 354 10.64 -2.82 18.24
N ARG A 355 10.08 -1.97 17.38
CA ARG A 355 8.91 -1.16 17.68
C ARG A 355 8.08 -0.96 16.42
N PHE A 356 6.76 -0.98 16.60
CA PHE A 356 5.81 -0.60 15.57
C PHE A 356 4.98 0.59 16.06
N THR A 357 4.62 1.48 15.15
CA THR A 357 3.68 2.58 15.40
C THR A 357 2.54 2.56 14.39
N VAL A 358 1.42 3.16 14.75
CA VAL A 358 0.23 3.31 13.92
C VAL A 358 -0.22 4.76 14.00
N ASP A 359 -0.46 5.36 12.83
CA ASP A 359 -0.82 6.77 12.72
C ASP A 359 -2.22 7.05 13.26
N ALA A 360 -2.40 8.25 13.82
CA ALA A 360 -3.66 8.70 14.40
C ALA A 360 -4.85 8.60 13.42
N TYR A 361 -4.60 8.88 12.14
CA TYR A 361 -5.61 8.74 11.08
C TYR A 361 -6.13 7.30 10.95
N GLN A 362 -5.24 6.30 11.06
CA GLN A 362 -5.62 4.88 10.91
C GLN A 362 -6.49 4.37 12.07
N ILE A 363 -6.43 5.02 13.23
CA ILE A 363 -7.21 4.65 14.41
C ILE A 363 -8.46 5.52 14.61
N GLY A 364 -8.66 6.55 13.79
CA GLY A 364 -9.91 7.32 13.72
C GLY A 364 -9.79 8.85 13.72
N LYS A 365 -8.59 9.43 13.83
CA LYS A 365 -8.44 10.90 13.78
C LYS A 365 -8.80 11.38 12.39
N GLU A 366 -9.85 12.19 12.29
CA GLU A 366 -10.40 12.67 11.01
C GLU A 366 -10.81 11.54 10.04
N ASN A 367 -10.97 10.31 10.57
CA ASN A 367 -11.32 9.12 9.79
C ASN A 367 -12.57 8.46 10.37
N TYR A 368 -13.71 8.76 9.75
CA TYR A 368 -15.01 8.23 10.18
C TYR A 368 -15.05 6.70 10.17
N ASP A 369 -14.46 6.05 9.17
CA ASP A 369 -14.43 4.59 9.05
C ASP A 369 -13.58 3.95 10.16
N GLY A 370 -12.47 4.59 10.54
CA GLY A 370 -11.64 4.17 11.68
C GLY A 370 -12.43 4.16 12.99
N ILE A 371 -13.23 5.20 13.23
CA ILE A 371 -14.12 5.30 14.40
C ILE A 371 -15.25 4.27 14.33
N GLN A 372 -15.89 4.11 13.18
CA GLN A 372 -17.01 3.18 13.01
C GLN A 372 -16.61 1.71 13.12
N SER A 373 -15.41 1.37 12.65
CA SER A 373 -14.86 0.01 12.78
C SER A 373 -14.32 -0.31 14.18
N GLY A 374 -14.12 0.71 15.03
CA GLY A 374 -13.47 0.55 16.33
C GLY A 374 -11.98 0.18 16.19
N ALA A 375 -11.31 0.72 15.17
CA ALA A 375 -9.92 0.40 14.83
C ALA A 375 -8.97 0.53 16.02
N PHE A 376 -9.13 1.58 16.84
CA PHE A 376 -8.39 1.77 18.10
C PHE A 376 -8.33 0.48 18.94
N TRP A 377 -9.49 -0.14 19.19
CA TRP A 377 -9.57 -1.34 20.02
C TRP A 377 -9.05 -2.60 19.33
N VAL A 378 -9.00 -2.62 18.00
CA VAL A 378 -8.35 -3.69 17.24
C VAL A 378 -6.85 -3.66 17.49
N TYR A 379 -6.21 -2.50 17.35
CA TYR A 379 -4.79 -2.34 17.66
C TYR A 379 -4.49 -2.54 19.15
N TYR A 380 -5.35 -2.02 20.04
CA TYR A 380 -5.20 -2.22 21.48
C TYR A 380 -5.18 -3.71 21.87
N LYS A 381 -6.08 -4.52 21.28
CA LYS A 381 -6.12 -5.97 21.48
C LYS A 381 -4.91 -6.69 20.87
N ALA A 382 -4.30 -6.13 19.83
CA ALA A 382 -3.05 -6.61 19.25
C ALA A 382 -1.80 -6.23 20.09
N GLY A 383 -1.97 -5.53 21.21
CA GLY A 383 -0.90 -5.18 22.14
C GLY A 383 -0.38 -3.74 21.98
N PHE A 384 -0.89 -2.98 21.01
CA PHE A 384 -0.51 -1.58 20.87
C PHE A 384 -1.08 -0.74 22.02
N ARG A 385 -0.38 0.31 22.41
CA ARG A 385 -0.82 1.26 23.44
C ARG A 385 -0.67 2.69 22.91
N PRO A 386 -1.55 3.64 23.29
CA PRO A 386 -1.35 5.04 22.93
C PRO A 386 0.03 5.52 23.40
N ILE A 387 0.64 6.49 22.72
CA ILE A 387 1.91 7.09 23.13
C ILE A 387 1.67 8.13 24.23
N GLU A 388 0.64 8.96 24.06
CA GLU A 388 0.32 10.07 24.94
C GLU A 388 -0.32 9.63 26.27
N LYS A 389 0.06 10.30 27.36
CA LYS A 389 -0.37 9.94 28.72
C LYS A 389 -1.89 10.00 28.90
N ILE A 390 -2.53 11.06 28.41
CA ILE A 390 -3.98 11.28 28.54
C ILE A 390 -4.76 10.13 27.88
N GLN A 391 -4.33 9.72 26.68
CA GLN A 391 -4.97 8.64 25.93
C GLN A 391 -4.67 7.26 26.55
N LYS A 392 -3.48 7.06 27.14
CA LYS A 392 -3.18 5.84 27.91
C LYS A 392 -4.15 5.66 29.07
N GLU A 393 -4.33 6.71 29.88
CA GLU A 393 -5.24 6.70 31.04
C GLU A 393 -6.70 6.48 30.62
N LEU A 394 -7.15 7.18 29.57
CA LEU A 394 -8.49 7.01 29.01
C LEU A 394 -8.72 5.58 28.49
N ALA A 395 -7.74 5.00 27.81
CA ALA A 395 -7.84 3.63 27.29
C ALA A 395 -7.95 2.61 28.43
N VAL A 396 -7.20 2.76 29.52
CA VAL A 396 -7.32 1.87 30.69
C VAL A 396 -8.70 1.98 31.32
N ALA A 397 -9.22 3.19 31.51
CA ALA A 397 -10.55 3.41 32.07
C ALA A 397 -11.67 2.80 31.21
N GLU A 398 -11.57 2.92 29.88
CA GLU A 398 -12.54 2.31 28.95
C GLU A 398 -12.42 0.79 28.89
N GLU A 399 -11.21 0.22 28.97
CA GLU A 399 -11.01 -1.22 28.96
C GLU A 399 -11.74 -1.91 30.14
N VAL A 400 -11.75 -1.28 31.31
CA VAL A 400 -12.49 -1.76 32.49
C VAL A 400 -13.99 -1.84 32.19
N LYS A 401 -14.56 -0.83 31.53
CA LYS A 401 -15.99 -0.82 31.14
C LYS A 401 -16.30 -1.91 30.12
N ILE A 402 -15.43 -2.08 29.12
CA ILE A 402 -15.55 -3.13 28.09
C ILE A 402 -15.53 -4.52 28.73
N LYS A 403 -14.67 -4.74 29.74
CA LYS A 403 -14.59 -6.02 30.46
C LYS A 403 -15.79 -6.28 31.36
N LYS A 404 -16.37 -5.23 31.95
CA LYS A 404 -17.49 -5.34 32.90
C LYS A 404 -18.85 -5.51 32.23
N THR A 405 -19.06 -4.89 31.06
CA THR A 405 -20.39 -4.78 30.44
C THR A 405 -20.42 -5.49 29.09
N ILE A 406 -21.19 -6.58 28.99
CA ILE A 406 -21.39 -7.32 27.74
C ILE A 406 -22.04 -6.39 26.71
N GLY A 407 -21.44 -6.30 25.52
CA GLY A 407 -21.93 -5.47 24.43
C GLY A 407 -21.58 -3.98 24.53
N TYR A 408 -20.84 -3.55 25.56
CA TYR A 408 -20.40 -2.16 25.66
C TYR A 408 -19.46 -1.78 24.52
N ARG A 409 -19.75 -0.63 23.93
CA ARG A 409 -18.93 0.03 22.91
C ARG A 409 -18.61 1.43 23.41
N SER A 410 -17.32 1.80 23.39
CA SER A 410 -16.90 3.16 23.71
C SER A 410 -17.67 4.17 22.84
N PRO A 411 -18.23 5.24 23.42
CA PRO A 411 -18.92 6.27 22.66
C PRO A 411 -18.03 6.91 21.59
N ILE A 412 -18.64 7.40 20.50
CA ILE A 412 -17.91 8.05 19.39
C ILE A 412 -17.02 9.20 19.89
N SER A 413 -17.52 10.01 20.82
CA SER A 413 -16.76 11.12 21.42
C SER A 413 -15.50 10.65 22.15
N VAL A 414 -15.56 9.49 22.82
CA VAL A 414 -14.43 8.87 23.50
C VAL A 414 -13.45 8.28 22.48
N LEU A 415 -13.95 7.61 21.44
CA LEU A 415 -13.11 7.08 20.36
C LEU A 415 -12.32 8.18 19.63
N LYS A 416 -12.93 9.35 19.40
CA LYS A 416 -12.24 10.51 18.83
C LYS A 416 -11.08 10.97 19.72
N LYS A 417 -11.31 11.12 21.03
CA LYS A 417 -10.25 11.49 21.99
C LYS A 417 -9.13 10.45 22.06
N LEU A 418 -9.49 9.17 22.01
CA LEU A 418 -8.52 8.07 21.98
C LEU A 418 -7.67 8.10 20.70
N ALA A 419 -8.25 8.53 19.57
CA ALA A 419 -7.58 8.60 18.28
C ALA A 419 -6.61 9.79 18.16
N ASP A 420 -6.64 10.77 19.08
CA ASP A 420 -5.73 11.92 19.09
C ASP A 420 -4.28 11.59 19.52
N SER A 421 -3.90 10.31 19.54
CA SER A 421 -2.54 9.86 19.83
C SER A 421 -2.14 8.72 18.89
N ARG A 422 -0.90 8.71 18.39
CA ARG A 422 -0.34 7.52 17.77
C ARG A 422 -0.37 6.35 18.76
N MET A 423 -0.48 5.13 18.26
CA MET A 423 -0.31 3.93 19.09
C MET A 423 1.01 3.24 18.77
N GLU A 424 1.62 2.59 19.75
CA GLU A 424 2.87 1.86 19.60
C GLU A 424 2.82 0.45 20.19
N LEU A 425 3.55 -0.46 19.57
CA LEU A 425 3.86 -1.79 20.07
C LEU A 425 5.38 -1.88 20.26
N ILE A 426 5.83 -1.97 21.50
CA ILE A 426 7.24 -2.07 21.84
C ILE A 426 7.60 -3.54 22.05
N LEU A 427 8.42 -4.09 21.14
CA LEU A 427 8.99 -5.44 21.28
C LEU A 427 10.28 -5.43 22.11
N ASN A 428 11.02 -4.32 22.07
CA ASN A 428 12.20 -4.07 22.90
C ASN A 428 12.28 -2.59 23.28
N LYS A 429 12.49 -2.31 24.57
CA LYS A 429 12.52 -0.94 25.12
C LYS A 429 13.61 -0.05 24.54
N ASN A 430 14.67 -0.64 23.97
CA ASN A 430 15.76 0.10 23.34
C ASN A 430 15.49 0.42 21.86
N ALA A 431 14.25 0.30 21.38
CA ALA A 431 13.88 0.70 20.02
C ALA A 431 13.94 2.23 19.86
N LEU A 432 14.09 2.71 18.62
CA LEU A 432 14.05 4.15 18.34
C LEU A 432 12.66 4.75 18.70
N PRO A 433 12.58 5.80 19.53
CA PRO A 433 11.28 6.29 20.02
C PRO A 433 10.55 7.21 19.03
N PHE A 434 11.20 7.61 17.94
CA PHE A 434 10.67 8.53 16.93
C PHE A 434 10.75 7.93 15.51
N ASP A 435 10.04 8.55 14.58
CA ASP A 435 10.03 8.20 13.15
C ASP A 435 10.26 9.44 12.25
N ALA A 436 10.07 9.29 10.94
CA ALA A 436 10.32 10.35 9.98
C ALA A 436 9.38 11.56 10.11
N VAL A 437 8.18 11.39 10.68
CA VAL A 437 7.27 12.53 10.94
C VAL A 437 7.88 13.43 12.01
N ASP A 438 8.43 12.83 13.06
CA ASP A 438 9.11 13.56 14.12
C ASP A 438 10.35 14.32 13.58
N LEU A 439 11.04 13.79 12.55
CA LEU A 439 12.12 14.52 11.88
C LEU A 439 11.66 15.80 11.18
N SER A 440 10.42 15.84 10.67
CA SER A 440 9.86 17.05 10.08
C SER A 440 9.64 18.15 11.13
N ASP A 441 9.22 17.77 12.34
CA ASP A 441 9.07 18.70 13.45
C ASP A 441 10.44 19.24 13.91
N ILE A 442 11.45 18.38 13.99
CA ILE A 442 12.85 18.79 14.23
C ILE A 442 13.31 19.77 13.15
N TYR A 443 13.10 19.46 11.87
CA TYR A 443 13.50 20.33 10.77
C TYR A 443 12.89 21.73 10.93
N ALA A 444 11.59 21.81 11.26
CA ALA A 444 10.90 23.07 11.50
C ALA A 444 11.46 23.82 12.71
N ALA A 445 11.76 23.11 13.80
CA ALA A 445 12.37 23.68 15.00
C ALA A 445 13.76 24.29 14.71
N ILE A 446 14.61 23.57 13.96
CA ILE A 446 15.93 24.06 13.54
C ILE A 446 15.79 25.31 12.66
N LEU A 447 14.89 25.26 11.68
CA LEU A 447 14.67 26.37 10.75
C LEU A 447 14.23 27.64 11.50
N LYS A 448 13.35 27.50 12.50
CA LYS A 448 12.93 28.60 13.36
C LYS A 448 14.06 29.12 14.24
N LYS A 449 14.74 28.23 14.96
CA LYS A 449 15.75 28.56 15.98
C LYS A 449 17.03 29.16 15.39
N GLN A 450 17.57 28.56 14.33
CA GLN A 450 18.86 28.97 13.76
C GLN A 450 18.74 29.96 12.61
N TYR A 451 17.62 29.95 11.88
CA TYR A 451 17.49 30.72 10.63
C TYR A 451 16.29 31.68 10.63
N LYS A 452 15.54 31.80 11.73
CA LYS A 452 14.32 32.64 11.81
C LYS A 452 13.36 32.38 10.65
N ASN A 453 13.19 31.11 10.26
CA ASN A 453 12.40 30.68 9.11
C ASN A 453 12.89 31.11 7.72
N ASN A 454 14.12 31.64 7.59
CA ASN A 454 14.72 31.97 6.31
C ASN A 454 15.27 30.71 5.61
N ARG A 455 14.45 30.11 4.73
CA ARG A 455 14.81 28.90 3.97
C ARG A 455 16.00 29.10 3.03
N MET A 456 16.07 30.24 2.35
CA MET A 456 17.17 30.53 1.42
C MET A 456 18.51 30.51 2.17
N LEU A 457 18.58 31.16 3.34
CA LEU A 457 19.76 31.13 4.20
C LEU A 457 20.04 29.70 4.72
N ALA A 458 18.99 28.97 5.10
CA ALA A 458 19.12 27.62 5.64
C ALA A 458 19.64 26.60 4.62
N GLU A 459 19.32 26.76 3.32
CA GLU A 459 19.70 25.82 2.26
C GLU A 459 21.00 26.20 1.54
N LYS A 460 21.32 27.51 1.45
CA LYS A 460 22.44 28.02 0.66
C LYS A 460 23.77 27.35 1.04
N GLY A 461 24.35 26.63 0.09
CA GLY A 461 25.65 25.97 0.22
C GLY A 461 25.68 24.72 1.12
N LYS A 462 24.56 24.33 1.76
CA LYS A 462 24.54 23.21 2.70
C LYS A 462 24.77 21.85 2.04
N VAL A 463 24.22 21.62 0.84
CA VAL A 463 24.43 20.38 0.08
C VAL A 463 25.92 20.17 -0.21
N LYS A 464 26.58 21.19 -0.77
CA LYS A 464 28.02 21.16 -1.06
C LYS A 464 28.83 20.92 0.22
N LYS A 465 28.48 21.62 1.30
CA LYS A 465 29.13 21.48 2.61
C LYS A 465 29.02 20.07 3.17
N LEU A 466 27.81 19.49 3.18
CA LEU A 466 27.56 18.14 3.64
C LEU A 466 28.34 17.12 2.78
N ALA A 467 28.29 17.26 1.46
CA ALA A 467 29.03 16.39 0.54
C ALA A 467 30.54 16.41 0.82
N THR A 468 31.12 17.60 1.06
CA THR A 468 32.54 17.74 1.43
C THR A 468 32.86 17.05 2.75
N ILE A 469 32.06 17.28 3.80
CA ILE A 469 32.27 16.66 5.11
C ILE A 469 32.20 15.12 5.01
N LEU A 470 31.26 14.61 4.23
CA LEU A 470 31.07 13.16 4.06
C LEU A 470 32.02 12.53 3.02
N GLY A 471 32.75 13.32 2.22
CA GLY A 471 33.60 12.79 1.14
C GLY A 471 32.79 12.18 -0.01
N ILE A 472 31.62 12.75 -0.34
CA ILE A 472 30.79 12.31 -1.47
C ILE A 472 31.20 13.11 -2.71
N LYS A 473 31.75 12.41 -3.72
CA LYS A 473 32.24 13.04 -4.96
C LYS A 473 31.14 13.33 -5.97
N ASP A 474 30.15 12.45 -6.07
CA ASP A 474 29.01 12.58 -7.00
C ASP A 474 27.83 13.32 -6.35
N SER A 475 28.05 14.55 -5.88
CA SER A 475 26.98 15.36 -5.27
C SER A 475 26.06 16.02 -6.29
N ASN A 476 26.40 15.93 -7.58
CA ASN A 476 25.70 16.61 -8.67
C ASN A 476 24.73 15.67 -9.41
N GLY A 477 24.87 14.35 -9.28
CA GLY A 477 23.86 13.40 -9.74
C GLY A 477 22.50 13.66 -9.09
N ALA A 478 21.42 13.60 -9.88
CA ALA A 478 20.07 14.00 -9.45
C ALA A 478 19.62 13.31 -8.16
N SER A 479 19.77 11.98 -8.06
CA SER A 479 19.37 11.18 -6.89
C SER A 479 20.17 11.55 -5.63
N MET A 480 21.51 11.64 -5.74
CA MET A 480 22.35 11.99 -4.59
C MET A 480 22.12 13.43 -4.14
N ASN A 481 21.94 14.36 -5.09
CA ASN A 481 21.64 15.75 -4.78
C ASN A 481 20.32 15.87 -4.00
N TYR A 482 19.27 15.17 -4.45
CA TYR A 482 17.97 15.12 -3.78
C TYR A 482 18.11 14.60 -2.34
N ILE A 483 18.82 13.48 -2.14
CA ILE A 483 19.05 12.90 -0.81
C ILE A 483 19.82 13.87 0.08
N LEU A 484 20.92 14.44 -0.41
CA LEU A 484 21.72 15.41 0.35
C LEU A 484 20.90 16.63 0.74
N LYS A 485 20.06 17.16 -0.17
CA LYS A 485 19.21 18.33 0.11
C LYS A 485 18.26 18.07 1.28
N ASN A 486 17.65 16.88 1.33
CA ASN A 486 16.70 16.52 2.39
C ASN A 486 17.37 16.23 3.73
N TRP A 487 18.64 15.82 3.74
CA TRP A 487 19.39 15.56 4.98
C TRP A 487 20.22 16.75 5.48
N ALA A 488 20.58 17.70 4.60
CA ALA A 488 21.61 18.70 4.89
C ALA A 488 21.31 19.57 6.11
N LEU A 489 20.07 20.04 6.28
CA LEU A 489 19.74 20.89 7.42
C LEU A 489 19.80 20.12 8.74
N LEU A 490 19.24 18.91 8.77
CA LEU A 490 19.24 18.04 9.94
C LEU A 490 20.67 17.64 10.34
N LEU A 491 21.46 17.14 9.39
CA LEU A 491 22.82 16.65 9.66
C LEU A 491 23.83 17.76 9.94
N LEU A 492 23.57 19.00 9.55
CA LEU A 492 24.45 20.13 9.84
C LEU A 492 24.03 20.92 11.07
N TYR A 493 22.98 20.50 11.79
CA TYR A 493 22.57 21.14 13.05
C TYR A 493 23.69 21.10 14.09
N LYS A 494 24.35 19.94 14.24
CA LYS A 494 25.58 19.75 15.04
C LYS A 494 26.78 19.53 14.14
N GLU A 495 27.13 20.53 13.34
CA GLU A 495 28.18 20.44 12.32
C GLU A 495 29.54 20.01 12.89
N SER A 496 29.99 20.61 14.00
CA SER A 496 31.31 20.31 14.59
C SER A 496 31.43 18.86 15.03
N GLU A 497 30.35 18.29 15.59
CA GLU A 497 30.32 16.87 15.96
C GLU A 497 30.38 15.96 14.73
N LEU A 498 29.61 16.29 13.68
CA LEU A 498 29.65 15.56 12.41
C LEU A 498 31.07 15.60 11.79
N GLN A 499 31.74 16.75 11.81
CA GLN A 499 33.09 16.91 11.28
C GLN A 499 34.12 16.06 12.03
N ASN A 500 34.03 16.00 13.36
CA ASN A 500 35.01 15.34 14.21
C ASN A 500 34.76 13.83 14.38
N ASN A 501 33.57 13.32 14.04
CA ASN A 501 33.23 11.91 14.20
C ASN A 501 33.49 11.09 12.91
N ARG A 502 34.65 10.41 12.86
CA ARG A 502 35.04 9.57 11.70
C ARG A 502 34.07 8.41 11.44
N LEU A 503 33.53 7.78 12.49
CA LEU A 503 32.61 6.66 12.35
C LEU A 503 31.26 7.12 11.78
N LEU A 504 30.71 8.21 12.32
CA LEU A 504 29.46 8.83 11.83
C LEU A 504 29.55 9.18 10.34
N LYS A 505 30.64 9.83 9.92
CA LYS A 505 30.86 10.16 8.50
C LYS A 505 30.89 8.92 7.60
N LYS A 506 31.52 7.84 8.06
CA LYS A 506 31.58 6.57 7.32
C LYS A 506 30.19 5.93 7.19
N GLU A 507 29.44 5.86 8.29
CA GLU A 507 28.07 5.32 8.31
C GLU A 507 27.15 6.13 7.37
N LEU A 508 27.15 7.46 7.48
CA LEU A 508 26.36 8.34 6.62
C LEU A 508 26.75 8.21 5.14
N ASN A 509 28.05 8.23 4.80
CA ASN A 509 28.49 8.08 3.42
C ASN A 509 27.99 6.75 2.81
N GLN A 510 28.08 5.65 3.57
CA GLN A 510 27.57 4.35 3.13
C GLN A 510 26.05 4.39 2.94
N LEU A 511 25.30 4.91 3.91
CA LEU A 511 23.83 4.97 3.86
C LEU A 511 23.34 5.81 2.68
N LEU A 512 23.87 7.01 2.48
CA LEU A 512 23.42 7.88 1.39
C LEU A 512 23.72 7.27 0.01
N LYS A 513 24.83 6.54 -0.14
CA LYS A 513 25.15 5.80 -1.38
C LYS A 513 24.21 4.61 -1.62
N LEU A 514 23.89 3.84 -0.58
CA LEU A 514 22.92 2.75 -0.70
C LEU A 514 21.55 3.29 -1.13
N LYS A 515 21.13 4.41 -0.53
CA LYS A 515 19.89 5.10 -0.88
C LYS A 515 19.90 5.61 -2.32
N ALA A 516 20.97 6.28 -2.73
CA ALA A 516 21.09 6.80 -4.10
C ALA A 516 21.13 5.70 -5.18
N THR A 517 21.57 4.49 -4.83
CA THR A 517 21.58 3.32 -5.74
C THR A 517 20.34 2.45 -5.61
N GLY A 518 19.35 2.85 -4.80
CA GLY A 518 18.08 2.14 -4.61
C GLY A 518 18.16 0.81 -3.87
N ARG A 519 19.26 0.53 -3.17
CA ARG A 519 19.46 -0.72 -2.44
C ARG A 519 18.79 -0.68 -1.06
N GLU A 520 17.47 -0.54 -1.03
CA GLU A 520 16.68 -0.31 0.20
C GLU A 520 16.88 -1.38 1.28
N ASN A 521 16.90 -2.66 0.92
CA ASN A 521 17.12 -3.73 1.89
C ASN A 521 18.51 -3.65 2.54
N GLU A 522 19.54 -3.32 1.75
CA GLU A 522 20.90 -3.09 2.27
C GLU A 522 20.97 -1.82 3.10
N TYR A 523 20.26 -0.76 2.69
CA TYR A 523 20.13 0.49 3.44
C TYR A 523 19.51 0.27 4.82
N ILE A 524 18.39 -0.45 4.91
CA ILE A 524 17.73 -0.79 6.19
C ILE A 524 18.69 -1.59 7.08
N ALA A 525 19.35 -2.61 6.52
CA ALA A 525 20.30 -3.43 7.25
C ALA A 525 21.53 -2.64 7.75
N ALA A 526 22.03 -1.70 6.94
CA ALA A 526 23.12 -0.80 7.32
C ALA A 526 22.67 0.22 8.36
N MET A 527 21.47 0.79 8.22
CA MET A 527 20.91 1.79 9.13
C MET A 527 20.73 1.20 10.52
N ASN A 528 20.21 -0.02 10.62
CA ASN A 528 20.11 -0.75 11.88
C ASN A 528 21.45 -0.95 12.62
N LYS A 529 22.56 -1.01 11.87
CA LYS A 529 23.92 -1.18 12.42
C LYS A 529 24.62 0.15 12.69
N ALA A 530 24.10 1.26 12.18
CA ALA A 530 24.71 2.58 12.24
C ALA A 530 24.50 3.24 13.62
N LYS A 531 25.27 2.77 14.62
CA LYS A 531 25.12 3.20 16.01
C LYS A 531 25.50 4.66 16.22
N ALA A 532 26.53 5.15 15.53
CA ALA A 532 26.96 6.53 15.66
C ALA A 532 25.91 7.47 15.06
N PHE A 533 25.36 7.12 13.89
CA PHE A 533 24.28 7.88 13.27
C PHE A 533 23.00 7.87 14.10
N ARG A 534 22.62 6.71 14.64
CA ARG A 534 21.46 6.62 15.53
C ARG A 534 21.60 7.52 16.75
N LYS A 535 22.75 7.47 17.43
CA LYS A 535 23.03 8.32 18.60
C LYS A 535 22.95 9.80 18.22
N TYR A 536 23.59 10.17 17.12
CA TYR A 536 23.58 11.53 16.60
C TYR A 536 22.16 12.06 16.39
N LEU A 537 21.29 11.30 15.71
CA LEU A 537 19.89 11.73 15.52
C LEU A 537 19.08 11.77 16.81
N GLN A 538 19.32 10.86 17.76
CA GLN A 538 18.64 10.90 19.07
C GLN A 538 18.98 12.16 19.85
N GLU A 539 20.24 12.60 19.80
CA GLU A 539 20.64 13.86 20.45
C GLU A 539 20.00 15.07 19.80
N ILE A 540 19.89 15.09 18.46
CA ILE A 540 19.18 16.16 17.74
C ILE A 540 17.69 16.18 18.13
N TYR A 541 17.07 15.00 18.19
CA TYR A 541 15.67 14.84 18.60
C TYR A 541 15.44 15.43 20.00
N ASN A 542 16.23 15.01 21.00
CA ASN A 542 16.08 15.45 22.40
C ASN A 542 16.38 16.96 22.61
N GLU A 543 17.14 17.61 21.73
CA GLU A 543 17.44 19.04 21.83
C GLU A 543 16.40 19.94 21.17
N CYS A 544 15.61 19.40 20.23
CA CYS A 544 14.65 20.15 19.43
C CYS A 544 13.20 19.92 19.86
N LEU A 545 12.90 18.75 20.44
CA LEU A 545 11.60 18.32 20.96
C LEU A 545 11.77 17.84 22.40
#